data_AF-A0A366LTN5-F1
#
_entry.id   AF-A0A366LTN5-F1
#
_cell.length_a   1.000
_cell.length_b   1.000
_cell.length_c   1.000
_cell.angle_alpha   90.00
_cell.angle_beta   90.00
_cell.angle_gamma   90.00
#
_symmetry.space_group_name_H-M   'P 1'
#
loop_
_entity.id
_entity.type
_entity.pdbx_description
1 polymer ?
#
loop_
_entity_poly.entity_id
_entity_poly.type
_entity_poly.pdbx_seq_one_letter_code
_entity_poly.pdbx_strand_id
1 'polypeptide(L)'
;MRPLETSAPGGAAHERVLAHAEVLRGDVRALGECAERLRAVQERLAASGLAPRWLGESVAAHLAACAVAAADLDAAALRLTAYAARLAREHRDHRT
;
A
#
# COMPACT_ATOMS: atom_id res chain seq x y z
N MET A 1 0.27 -38.12 17.56
CA MET A 1 1.37 -37.12 17.54
C MET A 1 1.69 -36.84 16.07
N ARG A 2 1.13 -35.77 15.49
CA ARG A 2 1.37 -35.42 14.07
C ARG A 2 2.72 -34.69 13.97
N PRO A 3 3.57 -34.99 12.98
CA PRO A 3 4.82 -34.24 12.82
C PRO A 3 4.46 -32.79 12.47
N LEU A 4 5.09 -31.84 13.16
CA LEU A 4 5.14 -30.45 12.73
C LEU A 4 5.97 -30.44 11.45
N GLU A 5 5.30 -30.50 10.30
CA GLU A 5 5.93 -30.22 9.02
C GLU A 5 6.49 -28.80 9.11
N THR A 6 7.78 -28.73 9.40
CA THR A 6 8.53 -27.50 9.40
C THR A 6 8.54 -27.07 7.94
N SER A 7 7.63 -26.16 7.60
CA SER A 7 7.58 -25.58 6.26
C SER A 7 9.00 -25.18 5.88
N ALA A 8 9.47 -25.74 4.76
CA ALA A 8 10.81 -25.46 4.29
C ALA A 8 11.00 -23.94 4.19
N PRO A 9 12.20 -23.40 4.47
CA PRO A 9 12.42 -21.98 4.71
C PRO A 9 11.95 -21.06 3.56
N GLY A 10 11.84 -21.57 2.33
CA GLY A 10 11.28 -20.86 1.17
C GLY A 10 9.75 -20.67 1.19
N GLY A 11 9.00 -21.56 1.86
CA GLY A 11 7.56 -21.45 2.09
C GLY A 11 7.22 -20.24 2.96
N ALA A 12 7.84 -20.19 4.14
CA ALA A 12 7.66 -19.06 5.06
C ALA A 12 8.21 -17.73 4.49
N ALA A 13 9.20 -17.76 3.59
CA ALA A 13 9.78 -16.55 3.00
C ALA A 13 8.83 -15.86 2.00
N HIS A 14 8.22 -16.59 1.07
CA HIS A 14 7.32 -15.98 0.09
C HIS A 14 6.01 -15.48 0.75
N GLU A 15 5.50 -16.19 1.76
CA GLU A 15 4.34 -15.77 2.55
C GLU A 15 4.60 -14.45 3.29
N ARG A 16 5.78 -14.27 3.89
CA ARG A 16 6.17 -12.99 4.52
C ARG A 16 6.22 -11.84 3.53
N VAL A 17 6.76 -12.08 2.33
CA VAL A 17 6.79 -11.05 1.27
C VAL A 17 5.37 -10.67 0.84
N LEU A 18 4.46 -11.64 0.69
CA LEU A 18 3.06 -11.36 0.40
C LEU A 18 2.38 -10.58 1.52
N ALA A 19 2.65 -10.91 2.78
CA ALA A 19 2.13 -10.15 3.92
C ALA A 19 2.56 -8.67 3.88
N HIS A 20 3.81 -8.38 3.51
CA HIS A 20 4.26 -7.00 3.30
C HIS A 20 3.52 -6.32 2.14
N ALA A 21 3.30 -7.01 1.01
CA ALA A 21 2.52 -6.45 -0.09
C ALA A 21 1.09 -6.10 0.32
N GLU A 22 0.46 -6.91 1.17
CA GLU A 22 -0.88 -6.64 1.71
C GLU A 22 -0.91 -5.43 2.65
N VAL A 23 0.11 -5.25 3.48
CA VAL A 23 0.25 -4.03 4.31
C VAL A 23 0.28 -2.79 3.42
N LEU A 24 1.12 -2.79 2.37
CA LEU A 24 1.21 -1.66 1.45
C LEU A 24 -0.12 -1.39 0.72
N ARG A 25 -0.86 -2.43 0.32
CA ARG A 25 -2.22 -2.27 -0.24
C ARG A 25 -3.19 -1.68 0.78
N GLY A 26 -3.05 -2.04 2.05
CA GLY A 26 -3.77 -1.42 3.15
C GLY A 26 -3.48 0.08 3.25
N ASP A 27 -2.21 0.46 3.17
CA ASP A 27 -1.78 1.85 3.21
C ASP A 27 -2.31 2.65 2.01
N VAL A 28 -2.32 2.06 0.80
CA VAL A 28 -2.95 2.67 -0.39
C VAL A 28 -4.43 2.98 -0.14
N ARG A 29 -5.18 2.04 0.46
CA ARG A 29 -6.60 2.27 0.81
C ARG A 29 -6.75 3.39 1.83
N ALA A 30 -5.94 3.39 2.87
CA ALA A 30 -5.96 4.43 3.90
C ALA A 30 -5.63 5.82 3.34
N LEU A 31 -4.71 5.91 2.38
CA LEU A 31 -4.41 7.15 1.66
C LEU A 31 -5.57 7.59 0.76
N GLY A 32 -6.27 6.67 0.11
CA GLY A 32 -7.49 6.97 -0.64
C GLY A 32 -8.57 7.57 0.25
N GLU A 33 -8.86 6.96 1.40
CA GLU A 33 -9.80 7.50 2.38
C GLU A 33 -9.36 8.86 2.93
N CYS A 34 -8.05 9.06 3.15
CA CYS A 34 -7.51 10.35 3.54
C CYS A 34 -7.76 11.42 2.47
N ALA A 35 -7.51 11.08 1.21
CA ALA A 35 -7.76 11.98 0.09
C ALA A 35 -9.25 12.37 -0.01
N GLU A 36 -10.19 11.44 0.17
CA GLU A 36 -11.62 11.79 0.19
C GLU A 36 -11.97 12.78 1.29
N ARG A 37 -11.46 12.56 2.51
CA ARG A 37 -11.67 13.50 3.62
C ARG A 37 -11.10 14.89 3.30
N LEU A 38 -9.93 14.95 2.67
CA LEU A 38 -9.30 16.21 2.27
C LEU A 38 -10.06 16.93 1.16
N ARG A 39 -10.63 16.20 0.18
CA ARG A 39 -11.49 16.80 -0.84
C ARG A 39 -12.75 17.41 -0.22
N ALA A 40 -13.39 16.71 0.72
CA ALA A 40 -14.52 17.26 1.46
C ALA A 40 -14.14 18.53 2.25
N VAL A 41 -12.93 18.58 2.83
CA VAL A 41 -12.41 19.81 3.46
C VAL A 41 -12.23 20.92 2.41
N GLN A 42 -11.64 20.61 1.26
CA GLN A 42 -11.41 21.58 0.19
C GLN A 42 -12.72 22.20 -0.32
N GLU A 43 -13.76 21.38 -0.52
CA GLU A 43 -15.10 21.83 -0.91
C GLU A 43 -15.71 22.76 0.15
N ARG A 44 -15.61 22.39 1.43
CA ARG A 44 -16.10 23.23 2.53
C ARG A 44 -15.36 24.55 2.63
N LEU A 45 -14.05 24.56 2.41
CA LEU A 45 -13.25 25.78 2.38
C LEU A 45 -13.66 26.68 1.21
N ALA A 46 -13.85 26.11 0.02
CA ALA A 46 -14.31 26.84 -1.16
C ALA A 46 -15.72 27.43 -0.94
N ALA A 47 -16.64 26.65 -0.36
CA ALA A 47 -18.00 27.10 -0.05
C ALA A 47 -18.04 28.21 1.01
N SER A 48 -17.08 28.22 1.95
CA SER A 48 -17.04 29.24 2.99
C SER A 48 -16.72 30.64 2.46
N GLY A 49 -16.01 30.75 1.33
CA GLY A 49 -15.54 32.03 0.77
C GLY A 49 -14.59 32.85 1.65
N LEU A 50 -14.33 32.41 2.89
CA LEU A 50 -13.56 33.13 3.91
C LEU A 50 -12.23 32.43 4.24
N ALA A 51 -11.96 31.28 3.61
CA ALA A 51 -10.73 30.53 3.83
C ALA A 51 -9.51 31.31 3.29
N PRO A 52 -8.45 31.50 4.10
CA PRO A 52 -7.19 32.04 3.61
C PRO A 52 -6.64 31.19 2.46
N ARG A 53 -6.06 31.84 1.44
CA ARG A 53 -5.54 31.16 0.24
C ARG A 53 -4.55 30.03 0.57
N TRP A 54 -3.65 30.27 1.52
CA TRP A 54 -2.63 29.32 1.95
C TRP A 54 -3.21 27.99 2.47
N LEU A 55 -4.43 28.01 3.03
CA LEU A 55 -5.06 26.80 3.55
C LEU A 55 -5.53 25.89 2.41
N GLY A 56 -6.14 26.47 1.37
CA GLY A 56 -6.52 25.72 0.17
C GLY A 56 -5.31 25.14 -0.57
N GLU A 57 -4.23 25.92 -0.68
CA GLU A 57 -2.95 25.46 -1.25
C GLU A 57 -2.35 24.30 -0.44
N SER A 58 -2.42 24.37 0.89
CA SER A 58 -1.91 23.32 1.77
C SER A 58 -2.68 22.01 1.62
N VAL A 59 -4.02 22.08 1.52
CA VAL A 59 -4.87 20.90 1.26
C VAL A 59 -4.57 20.30 -0.12
N ALA A 60 -4.43 21.14 -1.15
CA ALA A 60 -4.09 20.68 -2.49
C ALA A 60 -2.71 20.00 -2.55
N ALA A 61 -1.70 20.57 -1.88
CA ALA A 61 -0.38 19.97 -1.76
C ALA A 61 -0.43 18.62 -1.05
N HIS A 62 -1.23 18.50 0.02
CA HIS A 62 -1.37 17.24 0.74
C HIS A 62 -2.10 16.17 -0.09
N LEU A 63 -3.13 16.55 -0.86
CA LEU A 63 -3.78 15.65 -1.83
C LEU A 63 -2.80 15.10 -2.87
N ALA A 64 -1.94 15.97 -3.42
CA ALA A 64 -0.91 15.55 -4.36
C ALA A 64 0.09 14.58 -3.70
N ALA A 65 0.51 14.87 -2.47
CA ALA A 65 1.40 13.98 -1.72
C ALA A 65 0.76 12.62 -1.44
N CYS A 66 -0.52 12.57 -1.07
CA CYS A 66 -1.26 11.31 -0.89
C CYS A 66 -1.33 10.51 -2.20
N ALA A 67 -1.57 11.18 -3.34
CA ALA A 67 -1.62 10.51 -4.63
C ALA A 67 -0.28 9.90 -5.04
N VAL A 68 0.83 10.65 -4.86
CA VAL A 68 2.18 10.15 -5.12
C VAL A 68 2.51 8.97 -4.21
N ALA A 69 2.28 9.11 -2.90
CA ALA A 69 2.55 8.04 -1.94
C ALA A 69 1.72 6.77 -2.27
N ALA A 70 0.45 6.92 -2.63
CA ALA A 70 -0.40 5.79 -3.01
C ALA A 70 0.14 5.08 -4.27
N ALA A 71 0.57 5.82 -5.28
CA ALA A 71 1.16 5.24 -6.49
C ALA A 71 2.47 4.49 -6.21
N ASP A 72 3.34 5.05 -5.37
CA ASP A 72 4.60 4.43 -4.99
C ASP A 72 4.38 3.13 -4.18
N LEU A 73 3.43 3.15 -3.24
CA LEU A 73 3.06 1.99 -2.43
C LEU A 73 2.43 0.89 -3.27
N ASP A 74 1.55 1.24 -4.21
CA ASP A 74 0.95 0.27 -5.14
C ASP A 74 2.00 -0.39 -6.04
N ALA A 75 2.91 0.42 -6.61
CA ALA A 75 4.02 -0.09 -7.41
C ALA A 75 4.94 -1.01 -6.59
N ALA A 76 5.22 -0.67 -5.33
CA ALA A 76 5.99 -1.51 -4.43
C ALA A 76 5.27 -2.82 -4.10
N ALA A 77 3.96 -2.78 -3.81
CA ALA A 77 3.15 -3.98 -3.55
C ALA A 77 3.13 -4.92 -4.77
N LEU A 78 3.06 -4.37 -5.98
CA LEU A 78 3.09 -5.13 -7.23
C LEU A 78 4.45 -5.82 -7.44
N ARG A 79 5.55 -5.10 -7.19
CA ARG A 79 6.91 -5.66 -7.24
C ARG A 79 7.11 -6.77 -6.20
N LEU A 80 6.63 -6.57 -4.97
CA LEU A 80 6.71 -7.58 -3.91
C LEU A 80 5.90 -8.83 -4.26
N THR A 81 4.71 -8.67 -4.82
CA THR A 81 3.88 -9.80 -5.28
C THR A 81 4.59 -10.60 -6.38
N ALA A 82 5.19 -9.93 -7.36
CA ALA A 82 5.97 -10.58 -8.41
C ALA A 82 7.21 -11.30 -7.85
N TYR A 83 7.89 -10.69 -6.88
CA TYR A 83 9.03 -11.29 -6.19
C TYR A 83 8.65 -12.53 -5.38
N ALA A 84 7.55 -12.49 -4.63
CA ALA A 84 7.02 -13.64 -3.91
C ALA A 84 6.66 -14.80 -4.86
N ALA A 85 6.05 -14.49 -6.00
CA ALA A 85 5.74 -15.50 -7.03
C ALA A 85 7.01 -16.16 -7.58
N ARG A 86 8.10 -15.41 -7.73
CA ARG A 86 9.41 -15.95 -8.13
C ARG A 86 9.99 -16.87 -7.05
N LEU A 87 10.01 -16.44 -5.79
CA LEU A 87 10.47 -17.28 -4.67
C LEU A 87 9.68 -18.59 -4.56
N ALA A 88 8.36 -18.54 -4.76
CA ALA A 88 7.51 -19.72 -4.72
C ALA A 88 7.82 -20.71 -5.86
N ARG A 89 8.19 -20.22 -7.06
CA ARG A 89 8.63 -21.08 -8.17
C ARG A 89 9.97 -21.74 -7.85
N GLU A 90 10.96 -20.95 -7.48
CA GLU A 90 12.29 -21.44 -7.12
C GLU A 90 12.22 -22.50 -6.01
N HIS A 91 11.35 -22.31 -5.01
CA HIS A 91 11.18 -23.29 -3.95
C HIS A 91 10.56 -24.61 -4.42
N ARG A 92 9.66 -24.60 -5.41
CA ARG A 92 9.10 -25.82 -5.99
C ARG A 92 10.12 -26.57 -6.81
N ASP A 93 10.91 -25.86 -7.62
CA ASP A 93 11.92 -26.44 -8.51
C ASP A 93 13.06 -27.12 -7.72
N HIS A 94 13.39 -26.63 -6.51
CA HIS A 94 14.36 -27.26 -5.62
C HIS A 94 13.79 -28.45 -4.82
N ARG A 95 12.47 -28.69 -4.85
CA ARG A 95 11.78 -29.78 -4.13
C ARG A 95 11.47 -30.99 -5.01
N THR A 96 11.47 -30.82 -6.34
CA THR A 96 11.35 -31.87 -7.36
C THR A 96 12.70 -32.48 -7.69
#